data_AF-A0A7K2VSV5-F1
#
_entry.id   AF-A0A7K2VSV5-F1
#
_cell.length_a   1.000
_cell.length_b   1.000
_cell.length_c   1.000
_cell.angle_alpha   90.00
_cell.angle_beta   90.00
_cell.angle_gamma   90.00
#
_symmetry.space_group_name_H-M   'P 1'
#
loop_
_entity.id
_entity.type
_entity.pdbx_description
1 polymer ?
#
loop_
_entity_poly.entity_id
_entity_poly.type
_entity_poly.pdbx_seq_one_letter_code
_entity_poly.pdbx_strand_id
1 'polypeptide(L)' 'MNRHLGMRLARLENQMGTGPDLAGETERYGAPLWSATGTRAYGQDTPDGAQLAIVSPHGSVVYEVAGVSLGDLS' A
#
# COMPACT_ATOMS: atom_id res chain seq x y z
N MET A 1 -23.21 -31.96 -1.43
CA MET A 1 -22.28 -30.80 -1.42
C MET A 1 -23.06 -29.56 -1.82
N ASN A 2 -23.26 -28.62 -0.89
CA ASN A 2 -24.23 -27.52 -1.03
C ASN A 2 -23.69 -26.45 -2.01
N ARG A 3 -24.36 -26.24 -3.16
CA ARG A 3 -23.95 -25.24 -4.20
C ARG A 3 -23.72 -23.84 -3.64
N HIS A 4 -24.41 -23.47 -2.57
CA HIS A 4 -24.26 -22.18 -1.88
C HIS A 4 -22.90 -22.01 -1.17
N LEU A 5 -22.32 -23.10 -0.64
CA LEU A 5 -21.01 -23.06 0.01
C LEU A 5 -19.89 -22.89 -1.02
N GLY A 6 -20.00 -23.55 -2.18
CA GLY A 6 -19.04 -23.41 -3.28
C GLY A 6 -18.99 -21.99 -3.85
N MET A 7 -20.14 -21.32 -4.01
CA MET A 7 -20.17 -19.93 -4.49
C MET A 7 -19.61 -18.93 -3.49
N ARG A 8 -19.81 -19.16 -2.18
CA ARG A 8 -19.23 -18.30 -1.13
C ARG A 8 -17.71 -18.47 -1.04
N LEU A 9 -17.21 -19.70 -1.20
CA LEU A 9 -15.77 -19.97 -1.20
C LEU A 9 -15.09 -19.33 -2.41
N ALA A 10 -15.63 -19.53 -3.62
CA ALA A 10 -15.08 -18.91 -4.83
C ALA A 10 -15.10 -17.36 -4.77
N ARG A 11 -16.11 -16.77 -4.12
CA ARG A 11 -16.18 -15.32 -3.89
C ARG A 11 -15.13 -14.85 -2.88
N LEU A 12 -14.93 -15.60 -1.81
CA LEU A 12 -13.88 -15.32 -0.82
C LEU A 12 -12.48 -15.49 -1.42
N GLU A 13 -12.26 -16.52 -2.23
CA GLU A 13 -11.00 -16.76 -2.94
C GLU A 13 -10.72 -15.65 -3.97
N ASN A 14 -11.73 -15.20 -4.73
CA ASN A 14 -11.58 -14.03 -5.61
C ASN A 14 -11.34 -12.73 -4.84
N GLN A 15 -11.94 -12.57 -3.65
CA GLN A 15 -11.70 -11.41 -2.78
C GLN A 15 -10.29 -11.44 -2.14
N MET A 16 -9.77 -12.64 -1.83
CA MET A 16 -8.41 -12.80 -1.33
C MET A 16 -7.36 -12.60 -2.43
N GLY A 17 -7.68 -12.96 -3.68
CA GLY A 17 -6.83 -12.67 -4.86
C GLY A 17 -6.83 -11.20 -5.29
N THR A 18 -7.63 -10.34 -4.65
CA THR A 18 -7.75 -8.89 -4.94
C THR A 18 -7.48 -8.02 -3.70
N GLY A 19 -6.82 -8.58 -2.69
CA GLY A 19 -6.27 -7.81 -1.58
C GLY A 19 -5.10 -6.91 -2.05
N PRO A 20 -4.83 -5.80 -1.34
CA PRO A 20 -3.66 -4.97 -1.65
C PRO A 20 -2.36 -5.76 -1.46
N ASP A 21 -1.44 -5.64 -2.41
CA ASP A 21 -0.11 -6.25 -2.34
C ASP A 21 0.79 -5.43 -1.40
N LEU A 22 0.55 -5.56 -0.10
CA LEU A 22 1.26 -4.79 0.91
C LEU A 22 2.76 -5.08 0.91
N ALA A 23 3.16 -6.31 0.58
CA ALA A 23 4.57 -6.71 0.53
C ALA A 23 5.27 -6.03 -0.66
N GLY A 24 4.70 -6.11 -1.86
CA GLY A 24 5.22 -5.42 -3.03
C GLY A 24 5.18 -3.89 -2.91
N GLU A 25 4.12 -3.34 -2.28
CA GLU A 25 4.04 -1.91 -1.99
C GLU A 25 5.14 -1.48 -1.01
N THR A 26 5.44 -2.26 0.03
CA THR A 26 6.51 -1.96 1.00
C THR A 26 7.89 -2.08 0.37
N GLU A 27 8.12 -3.10 -0.46
CA GLU A 27 9.38 -3.27 -1.20
C GLU A 27 9.60 -2.09 -2.16
N ARG A 28 8.52 -1.57 -2.77
CA ARG A 28 8.60 -0.50 -3.76
C ARG A 28 8.68 0.89 -3.15
N TYR A 29 7.92 1.16 -2.10
CA TYR A 29 7.69 2.51 -1.58
C TYR A 29 8.25 2.74 -0.18
N GLY A 30 8.78 1.72 0.47
CA GLY A 30 9.35 1.80 1.81
C GLY A 30 8.37 1.48 2.93
N ALA A 31 8.66 1.98 4.12
CA ALA A 31 7.90 1.67 5.33
C ALA A 31 6.48 2.27 5.28
N PRO A 32 5.46 1.56 5.75
CA PRO A 32 4.10 2.10 5.87
C PRO A 32 4.06 3.20 6.94
N LEU A 33 3.52 4.36 6.58
CA LEU A 33 3.38 5.51 7.48
C LEU A 33 1.95 5.66 7.98
N TRP A 34 0.98 5.44 7.09
CA TRP A 34 -0.43 5.65 7.39
C TRP A 34 -1.33 4.83 6.46
N SER A 35 -2.55 4.53 6.91
CA SER A 35 -3.57 3.92 6.06
C SER A 35 -4.99 4.34 6.43
N ALA A 36 -5.84 4.41 5.42
CA ALA A 36 -7.29 4.54 5.51
C ALA A 36 -7.95 3.63 4.47
N THR A 37 -9.28 3.53 4.48
CA THR A 37 -10.03 2.64 3.57
C THR A 37 -9.64 2.90 2.11
N GLY A 38 -8.97 1.92 1.51
CA GLY A 38 -8.50 1.95 0.11
C GLY A 38 -7.22 2.74 -0.14
N THR A 39 -6.76 3.59 0.79
CA THR A 39 -5.60 4.48 0.59
C THR A 39 -4.51 4.22 1.62
N ARG A 40 -3.25 4.16 1.18
CA ARG A 40 -2.09 3.90 2.02
C ARG A 40 -0.99 4.90 1.71
N ALA A 41 -0.23 5.27 2.73
CA ALA A 41 0.95 6.10 2.60
C ALA A 41 2.19 5.33 3.05
N TYR A 42 3.24 5.45 2.27
CA TYR A 42 4.54 4.83 2.49
C TYR A 42 5.63 5.89 2.44
N GLY A 43 6.75 5.62 3.08
CA GLY A 43 7.93 6.45 2.94
C GLY A 43 9.23 5.67 3.08
N GLN A 44 10.26 6.18 2.41
CA GLN A 44 11.65 5.81 2.65
C GLN A 44 12.56 7.04 2.63
N ASP A 45 13.63 7.01 3.42
CA ASP A 45 14.73 7.95 3.24
C ASP A 45 15.48 7.63 1.94
N THR A 46 15.94 8.67 1.26
CA THR A 46 16.81 8.60 0.10
C THR A 46 18.15 9.28 0.45
N PRO A 47 19.21 9.11 -0.36
CA PRO A 47 20.47 9.80 -0.11
C PRO A 47 20.35 11.34 -0.06
N ASP A 48 19.35 11.90 -0.73
CA ASP A 48 19.17 13.34 -0.91
C ASP A 48 17.95 13.91 -0.14
N GLY A 49 17.24 13.08 0.63
CA GLY A 49 16.05 13.50 1.37
C GLY A 49 15.10 12.35 1.69
N ALA A 50 13.81 12.53 1.45
CA ALA A 50 12.78 11.54 1.71
C ALA A 50 11.86 11.36 0.50
N GLN A 51 11.38 10.14 0.31
CA GLN A 51 10.34 9.82 -0.65
C GLN A 51 9.06 9.44 0.09
N LEU A 52 7.92 9.98 -0.37
CA LEU A 52 6.60 9.68 0.15
C LEU A 52 5.71 9.18 -0.99
N ALA A 53 5.08 8.02 -0.82
CA ALA A 53 4.15 7.48 -1.80
C ALA A 53 2.74 7.38 -1.22
N ILE A 54 1.74 7.81 -1.98
CA ILE A 54 0.32 7.59 -1.69
C ILE A 54 -0.20 6.58 -2.71
N VAL A 55 -0.68 5.44 -2.23
CA VAL A 55 -1.27 4.37 -3.05
C VAL A 55 -2.76 4.32 -2.78
N SER A 56 -3.57 4.43 -3.83
CA SER A 56 -5.04 4.42 -3.75
C SER A 56 -5.63 3.54 -4.86
N PRO A 57 -6.95 3.25 -4.84
CA PRO A 57 -7.59 2.46 -5.89
C PRO A 57 -7.59 3.18 -7.25
N HIS A 58 -7.35 4.50 -7.24
CA HIS A 58 -7.30 5.34 -8.44
C HIS A 58 -5.89 5.49 -9.02
N GLY A 59 -4.88 4.92 -8.36
CA GLY A 59 -3.48 5.02 -8.76
C GLY A 59 -2.58 5.43 -7.60
N SER A 60 -1.31 5.63 -7.93
CA SER A 60 -0.26 6.02 -6.99
C SER A 60 0.39 7.34 -7.38
N VAL A 61 0.79 8.12 -6.38
CA VAL A 61 1.55 9.35 -6.52
C VAL A 61 2.78 9.26 -5.61
N VAL A 62 3.94 9.68 -6.12
CA VAL A 62 5.20 9.70 -5.39
C VAL A 62 5.70 11.14 -5.33
N TYR A 63 6.10 11.56 -4.13
CA TYR A 63 6.69 12.86 -3.84
C TYR A 63 8.12 12.67 -3.35
N GLU A 64 9.03 13.53 -3.80
CA GLU A 64 10.39 13.60 -3.28
C GLU A 64 10.58 14.93 -2.57
N VAL A 65 11.08 14.87 -1.34
CA VAL A 65 11.33 16.03 -0.49
C VAL A 65 12.82 16.08 -0.23
N ALA A 66 13.51 17.01 -0.89
CA ALA A 66 14.96 17.16 -0.76
C ALA A 66 15.36 17.74 0.60
N GLY A 67 16.45 17.22 1.18
CA GLY A 67 17.05 17.73 2.41
C GLY A 67 16.26 17.48 3.69
N VAL A 68 15.24 16.61 3.65
CA VAL A 68 14.40 16.25 4.81
C VAL A 68 14.49 14.75 5.01
N SER A 69 14.71 14.29 6.24
CA SER A 69 14.57 12.87 6.58
C SER A 69 13.13 12.58 6.98
N LEU A 70 12.66 11.35 6.76
CA LEU A 70 11.36 10.91 7.26
C LEU A 70 11.19 11.10 8.77
N GLY A 71 12.28 10.95 9.54
CA GLY A 71 12.26 11.16 10.98
C GLY A 71 11.92 12.59 11.40
N ASP A 72 12.06 13.57 10.50
CA ASP A 72 11.70 14.96 10.75
C ASP A 72 10.20 15.24 10.49
N LEU A 73 9.50 14.30 9.85
CA LEU A 73 8.09 14.42 9.45
C LEU A 73 7.09 13.76 10.42
N SER A 74 7.58 13.00 11.41
CA SER A 74 6.80 12.29 12.44
C SER A 74 6.64 13.10 13.72
#